data_AF-A0A819BWI2-F1
#
_entry.id   AF-A0A819BWI2-F1
#
_cell.length_a   1.000
_cell.length_b   1.000
_cell.length_c   1.000
_cell.angle_alpha   90.00
_cell.angle_beta   90.00
_cell.angle_gamma   90.00
#
_symmetry.space_group_name_H-M   'P 1'
#
loop_
_entity.id
_entity.type
_entity.pdbx_description
1 polymer ?
#
loop_
_entity_poly.entity_id
_entity_poly.type
_entity_poly.pdbx_seq_one_letter_code
_entity_poly.pdbx_strand_id
1 'polypeptide(L)'
;MEEQSLKILAKKLIKSLVRFGGARNEDIVTWLHNAEEVFDRAQLRPSNKYIAVQYYLTHMAEKWFRLTKPSIPDWSTFKHEIIKAFQPTCHQTFLKMKQC
;
A
#
# COMPACT_ATOMS: atom_id res chain seq x y z
N MET A 1 -26.21 -16.39 -10.98
CA MET A 1 -25.85 -16.66 -9.56
C MET A 1 -24.35 -16.44 -9.30
N GLU A 2 -23.47 -16.75 -10.25
CA GLU A 2 -22.00 -16.61 -10.11
C GLU A 2 -21.49 -15.17 -9.88
N GLU A 3 -22.12 -14.16 -10.48
CA GLU A 3 -21.64 -12.77 -10.37
C GLU A 3 -21.74 -12.19 -8.95
N GLN A 4 -22.76 -12.57 -8.17
CA GLN A 4 -22.90 -12.14 -6.79
C GLN A 4 -21.83 -12.79 -5.89
N SER A 5 -21.50 -14.06 -6.13
CA SER A 5 -20.47 -14.78 -5.38
C SER A 5 -19.08 -14.17 -5.58
N LEU A 6 -18.74 -13.78 -6.81
CA LEU A 6 -17.48 -13.10 -7.12
C LEU A 6 -17.37 -11.74 -6.43
N LYS A 7 -18.46 -10.95 -6.42
CA LYS A 7 -18.51 -9.66 -5.71
C LYS A 7 -18.33 -9.79 -4.20
N ILE A 8 -18.86 -10.87 -3.60
CA ILE A 8 -18.69 -11.16 -2.16
C ILE A 8 -17.24 -11.57 -1.87
N LEU A 9 -16.65 -12.43 -2.71
CA LEU A 9 -15.27 -12.87 -2.57
C LEU A 9 -14.29 -11.69 -2.67
N ALA A 10 -14.45 -10.84 -3.69
CA ALA A 10 -13.63 -9.63 -3.88
C ALA A 10 -13.70 -8.70 -2.66
N LYS A 11 -14.91 -8.46 -2.11
CA LYS A 11 -15.08 -7.65 -0.89
C LYS A 11 -14.38 -8.27 0.32
N LYS A 12 -14.39 -9.59 0.47
CA LYS A 12 -13.70 -10.29 1.56
C LYS A 12 -12.18 -10.17 1.43
N LEU A 13 -11.64 -10.39 0.22
CA LEU A 13 -10.21 -10.25 -0.08
C LEU A 13 -9.72 -8.83 0.21
N ILE A 14 -10.43 -7.82 -0.28
CA ILE A 14 -10.08 -6.42 -0.04
C ILE A 14 -10.08 -6.13 1.47
N LYS A 15 -11.09 -6.59 2.21
CA LYS A 15 -11.16 -6.40 3.68
C LYS A 15 -10.05 -7.10 4.47
N SER A 16 -9.40 -8.13 3.93
CA SER A 16 -8.29 -8.81 4.62
C SER A 16 -6.95 -8.07 4.53
N LEU A 17 -6.86 -7.03 3.69
CA LEU A 17 -5.64 -6.24 3.60
C LEU A 17 -5.38 -5.48 4.91
N VAL A 18 -4.18 -5.65 5.47
CA VAL A 18 -3.73 -4.93 6.66
C VAL A 18 -3.51 -3.45 6.32
N ARG A 19 -3.76 -2.57 7.29
CA ARG A 19 -3.49 -1.13 7.13
C ARG A 19 -1.99 -0.87 7.27
N PHE A 20 -1.50 0.15 6.58
CA PHE A 20 -0.11 0.61 6.65
C PHE A 20 -0.02 1.98 7.31
N GLY A 21 0.69 2.05 8.43
CA GLY A 21 0.85 3.27 9.22
C GLY A 21 2.05 4.13 8.83
N GLY A 22 3.04 3.55 8.14
CA GLY A 22 4.32 4.20 7.84
C GLY A 22 5.30 4.19 9.01
N ALA A 23 5.16 3.25 9.94
CA ALA A 23 6.10 3.05 11.03
C ALA A 23 7.42 2.42 10.54
N ARG A 24 8.52 2.69 11.25
CA ARG A 24 9.88 2.23 10.85
C ARG A 24 10.07 0.71 10.85
N ASN A 25 9.20 -0.03 11.51
CA ASN A 25 9.20 -1.49 11.56
C ASN A 25 8.22 -2.12 10.56
N GLU A 26 7.43 -1.32 9.85
CA GLU A 26 6.60 -1.80 8.76
C GLU A 26 7.44 -1.84 7.47
N ASP A 27 7.38 -2.96 6.77
CA ASP A 27 8.02 -3.12 5.47
C ASP A 27 7.05 -2.72 4.36
N ILE A 28 7.29 -1.54 3.78
CA ILE A 28 6.49 -1.00 2.69
C ILE A 28 6.48 -1.91 1.45
N VAL A 29 7.59 -2.60 1.15
CA VAL A 29 7.70 -3.45 -0.05
C VAL A 29 6.81 -4.67 0.11
N THR A 30 6.92 -5.34 1.27
CA THR A 30 6.08 -6.49 1.62
C THR A 30 4.60 -6.11 1.68
N TRP A 31 4.28 -4.98 2.31
CA TRP A 31 2.89 -4.51 2.38
C TRP A 31 2.32 -4.21 1.00
N LEU A 32 3.08 -3.53 0.13
CA LEU A 32 2.62 -3.15 -1.20
C LEU A 32 2.43 -4.37 -2.11
N HIS A 33 3.33 -5.35 -2.02
CA HIS A 33 3.19 -6.63 -2.72
C HIS A 33 1.90 -7.36 -2.31
N ASN A 34 1.61 -7.42 -1.01
CA ASN A 34 0.37 -8.03 -0.50
C ASN A 34 -0.88 -7.27 -0.96
N ALA A 35 -0.83 -5.92 -0.96
CA ALA A 35 -1.92 -5.10 -1.46
C ALA A 35 -2.18 -5.36 -2.95
N GLU A 36 -1.12 -5.42 -3.76
CA GLU A 36 -1.22 -5.69 -5.20
C GLU A 36 -1.82 -7.08 -5.46
N GLU A 37 -1.35 -8.11 -4.77
CA GLU A 37 -1.88 -9.47 -4.89
C GLU A 37 -3.37 -9.55 -4.51
N VAL A 38 -3.77 -8.93 -3.40
CA VAL A 38 -5.18 -8.88 -2.98
C VAL A 38 -6.03 -8.18 -4.03
N PHE A 39 -5.57 -7.06 -4.56
CA PHE A 39 -6.30 -6.29 -5.56
C PHE A 39 -6.39 -7.00 -6.92
N ASP A 40 -5.35 -7.73 -7.32
CA ASP A 40 -5.36 -8.55 -8.54
C ASP A 40 -6.29 -9.75 -8.42
N ARG A 41 -6.28 -10.45 -7.27
CA ARG A 41 -7.25 -11.52 -6.98
C ARG A 41 -8.70 -11.00 -6.94
N ALA A 42 -8.89 -9.76 -6.51
CA ALA A 42 -10.17 -9.07 -6.55
C ALA A 42 -10.50 -8.45 -7.93
N GLN A 43 -9.63 -8.63 -8.93
CA GLN A 43 -9.77 -8.11 -10.30
C GLN A 43 -10.02 -6.59 -10.36
N LEU A 44 -9.39 -5.83 -9.46
CA LEU A 44 -9.52 -4.39 -9.45
C LEU A 44 -8.73 -3.76 -10.61
N ARG A 45 -9.41 -2.89 -11.36
CA ARG A 45 -8.76 -2.01 -12.34
C ARG A 45 -7.78 -1.06 -11.64
N PRO A 46 -6.70 -0.60 -12.30
CA PRO A 46 -5.71 0.28 -11.69
C PRO A 46 -6.29 1.53 -11.00
N SER A 47 -7.30 2.17 -11.61
CA SER A 47 -8.01 3.30 -11.00
C SER A 47 -8.69 2.93 -9.69
N ASN A 48 -9.30 1.75 -9.60
CA ASN A 48 -9.93 1.24 -8.40
C ASN A 48 -8.89 0.83 -7.35
N LYS A 49 -7.72 0.30 -7.75
CA LYS A 49 -6.61 0.03 -6.82
C LYS A 49 -6.14 1.32 -6.15
N TYR A 50 -5.95 2.38 -6.94
CA TYR A 50 -5.55 3.69 -6.43
C TYR A 50 -6.58 4.31 -5.49
N ILE A 51 -7.88 4.11 -5.72
CA ILE A 51 -8.92 4.56 -4.77
C ILE A 51 -8.91 3.68 -3.52
N ALA A 52 -8.86 2.36 -3.69
CA ALA A 52 -8.92 1.39 -2.61
C ALA A 52 -7.76 1.58 -1.62
N VAL A 53 -6.53 1.73 -2.10
CA VAL A 53 -5.34 1.84 -1.26
C VAL A 53 -5.41 2.99 -0.25
N GLN A 54 -6.10 4.09 -0.60
CA GLN A 54 -6.23 5.27 0.27
C GLN A 54 -6.91 4.93 1.59
N TYR A 55 -7.84 3.95 1.58
CA TYR A 55 -8.54 3.48 2.77
C TYR A 55 -7.67 2.58 3.68
N TYR A 56 -6.52 2.13 3.19
CA TYR A 56 -5.58 1.28 3.94
C TYR A 56 -4.36 2.03 4.45
N LEU A 57 -4.24 3.33 4.15
CA LEU A 57 -3.22 4.18 4.74
C LEU A 57 -3.72 4.74 6.07
N THR A 58 -2.87 4.71 7.09
CA THR A 58 -3.13 5.32 8.39
C THR A 58 -1.93 6.14 8.87
N HIS A 59 -2.11 6.88 9.96
CA HIS A 59 -1.04 7.56 10.68
C HIS A 59 -0.13 8.43 9.79
N MET A 60 1.17 8.08 9.68
CA MET A 60 2.15 8.85 8.92
C MET A 60 1.96 8.67 7.41
N ALA A 61 1.61 7.46 6.97
CA ALA A 61 1.35 7.17 5.57
C ALA A 61 0.12 7.93 5.04
N GLU A 62 -0.94 8.03 5.83
CA GLU A 62 -2.11 8.84 5.48
C GLU A 62 -1.75 10.33 5.36
N LYS A 63 -1.03 10.87 6.35
CA LYS A 63 -0.59 12.28 6.34
C LYS A 63 0.30 12.57 5.13
N TRP A 64 1.27 11.72 4.86
CA TRP A 64 2.13 11.81 3.69
C TRP A 64 1.30 11.84 2.40
N PHE A 65 0.38 10.88 2.24
CA PHE A 65 -0.43 10.78 1.04
C PHE A 65 -1.29 12.03 0.83
N ARG A 66 -1.90 12.59 1.89
CA ARG A 66 -2.67 13.84 1.76
C ARG A 66 -1.84 15.02 1.25
N LEU A 67 -0.56 15.08 1.62
CA LEU A 67 0.36 16.14 1.19
C LEU A 67 0.88 15.93 -0.23
N THR A 68 1.07 14.68 -0.66
CA THR A 68 1.65 14.34 -1.97
C THR A 68 0.61 13.99 -3.03
N LYS A 69 -0.67 13.80 -2.66
CA LYS A 69 -1.78 13.41 -3.53
C LYS A 69 -1.84 14.16 -4.86
N PRO A 70 -1.64 15.51 -4.94
CA PRO A 70 -1.67 16.23 -6.22
C PRO A 70 -0.62 15.74 -7.23
N SER A 71 0.48 15.16 -6.76
CA SER A 71 1.59 14.67 -7.57
C SER A 71 1.51 13.17 -7.87
N ILE A 72 0.47 12.48 -7.39
CA ILE A 72 0.31 11.03 -7.53
C ILE A 72 -1.01 10.75 -8.26
N PRO A 73 -1.05 10.80 -9.61
CA PRO A 73 -2.30 10.72 -10.37
C PRO A 73 -2.81 9.28 -10.55
N ASP A 74 -1.97 8.27 -10.34
CA ASP A 74 -2.29 6.88 -10.66
C ASP A 74 -1.61 5.87 -9.74
N TRP A 75 -2.04 4.60 -9.86
CA TRP A 75 -1.53 3.49 -9.06
C TRP A 75 -0.03 3.26 -9.22
N SER A 76 0.50 3.37 -10.44
CA SER A 76 1.92 3.12 -10.70
C SER A 76 2.79 4.20 -10.06
N THR A 77 2.39 5.47 -10.20
CA THR A 77 3.07 6.60 -9.54
C THR A 77 2.99 6.46 -8.01
N PHE A 78 1.84 6.03 -7.48
CA PHE A 78 1.67 5.78 -6.06
C PHE A 78 2.68 4.76 -5.53
N LYS A 79 2.83 3.61 -6.21
CA LYS A 79 3.78 2.56 -5.82
C LYS A 79 5.20 3.09 -5.72
N HIS A 80 5.63 3.88 -6.71
CA HIS A 80 6.97 4.43 -6.72
C HIS A 80 7.20 5.41 -5.57
N GLU A 81 6.28 6.36 -5.38
CA GLU A 81 6.43 7.42 -4.39
C GLU A 81 6.32 6.92 -2.95
N ILE A 82 5.45 5.95 -2.66
CA ILE A 82 5.30 5.42 -1.30
C ILE A 82 6.53 4.58 -0.89
N ILE A 83 7.11 3.83 -1.82
CA ILE A 83 8.37 3.10 -1.59
C ILE A 83 9.47 4.11 -1.28
N LYS A 84 9.62 5.15 -2.10
CA LYS A 84 10.63 6.19 -1.89
C LYS A 84 10.47 6.92 -0.54
N ALA A 85 9.25 7.09 -0.07
CA ALA A 85 8.96 7.79 1.18
C ALA A 85 9.19 6.92 2.44
N PHE A 86 8.90 5.62 2.37
CA PHE A 86 8.89 4.76 3.56
C PHE A 86 9.90 3.61 3.54
N GLN A 87 10.57 3.35 2.42
CA GLN A 87 11.63 2.36 2.37
C GLN A 87 12.88 2.95 3.06
N PRO A 88 13.41 2.29 4.11
CA PRO A 88 14.66 2.73 4.71
C PRO A 88 15.77 2.66 3.66
N THR A 89 16.51 3.76 3.50
CA THR A 89 17.68 3.78 2.63
C THR A 89 18.76 2.87 3.21
N CYS A 90 19.58 2.25 2.35
CA CYS A 90 20.70 1.40 2.77
C CYS A 90 21.60 2.07 3.84
N HIS A 91 21.73 3.40 3.78
CA HIS A 91 22.45 4.20 4.77
C HIS A 91 21.82 4.17 6.17
N GLN A 92 20.50 4.19 6.29
CA GLN A 92 19.79 4.06 7.57
C GLN A 92 19.86 2.64 8.15
N THR A 93 19.88 1.62 7.29
CA THR A 93 20.05 0.22 7.70
C THR A 93 21.46 -0.05 8.21
N PHE A 94 22.48 0.53 7.59
CA PHE A 94 23.88 0.37 7.97
C PHE A 94 24.21 1.02 9.33
N LEU A 95 23.60 2.17 9.64
CA LEU A 95 23.75 2.81 10.96
C LEU A 95 23.16 1.98 12.10
N LYS A 96 22.13 1.16 11.85
CA LYS A 96 21.57 0.23 12.84
C LYS A 96 22.51 -0.94 13.15
N MET A 97 23.30 -1.40 12.18
CA MET A 97 24.23 -2.52 12.37
C MET A 97 25.49 -2.13 13.16
N LYS A 98 25.80 -0.83 13.30
CA LYS A 98 26.96 -0.34 14.06
C LYS A 98 26.67 0.04 15.51
N GLN A 99 25.45 -0.14 16.00
CA GLN A 99 25.07 0.11 17.39
C GLN A 99 24.74 -1.16 18.20
N CYS A 100 25.05 -2.35 17.66
CA CYS A 100 25.07 -3.62 18.39
C CYS A 100 26.51 -4.02 18.70
#